data_AF-A0A561TWU3-F1
#
_entry.id   AF-A0A561TWU3-F1
#
_cell.length_a   1.000
_cell.length_b   1.000
_cell.length_c   1.000
_cell.angle_alpha   90.00
_cell.angle_beta   90.00
_cell.angle_gamma   90.00
#
_symmetry.space_group_name_H-M   'P 1'
#
loop_
_entity.id
_entity.type
_entity.pdbx_description
1 polymer ?
#
loop_
_entity_poly.entity_id
_entity_poly.type
_entity_poly.pdbx_seq_one_letter_code
_entity_poly.pdbx_strand_id
1 'polypeptide(L)' 'MPPGKLFFLGDNPDGSDDARSYGWGDLATVSGRIGLRVWPLGAFGPLPTGPTLSPVPAPSA' A
#
# COMPACT_ATOMS: atom_id res chain seq x y z
N MET A 1 -8.96 -2.64 11.85
CA MET A 1 -9.30 -2.93 10.43
C MET A 1 -10.48 -3.88 10.46
N PRO A 2 -11.62 -3.61 9.79
CA PRO A 2 -12.74 -4.54 9.74
C PRO A 2 -12.32 -5.90 9.14
N PRO A 3 -12.92 -7.03 9.56
CA PRO A 3 -12.62 -8.33 8.99
C PRO A 3 -12.87 -8.35 7.47
N GLY A 4 -11.94 -8.96 6.71
CA GLY A 4 -12.07 -9.10 5.26
C GLY A 4 -11.91 -7.79 4.47
N LYS A 5 -11.52 -6.70 5.12
CA LYS A 5 -11.28 -5.40 4.47
C LYS A 5 -9.81 -5.04 4.48
N LEU A 6 -9.42 -4.22 3.49
CA LEU A 6 -8.08 -3.67 3.38
C LEU A 6 -8.12 -2.15 3.33
N PHE A 7 -7.15 -1.52 3.99
CA PHE A 7 -6.86 -0.11 3.82
C PHE A 7 -5.63 -0.01 2.92
N PHE A 8 -5.79 0.55 1.73
CA PHE A 8 -4.72 0.69 0.73
C PHE A 8 -4.36 2.16 0.55
N LEU A 9 -3.07 2.40 0.33
CA LEU A 9 -2.51 3.71 0.08
C LEU A 9 -1.62 3.62 -1.16
N GLY A 10 -1.65 4.64 -2.00
CA GLY A 10 -0.66 4.80 -3.05
C GLY A 10 0.66 5.37 -2.50
N ASP A 11 1.77 5.02 -3.13
CA ASP A 11 3.11 5.49 -2.74
C ASP A 11 3.29 7.02 -2.94
N ASN A 12 2.44 7.66 -3.76
CA ASN A 12 2.38 9.11 -3.93
C ASN A 12 1.14 9.68 -3.19
N PRO A 13 1.28 10.16 -1.95
CA PRO A 13 0.13 10.51 -1.11
C PRO A 13 -0.71 11.65 -1.68
N ASP A 14 -0.10 12.58 -2.40
CA ASP A 14 -0.76 13.78 -2.94
C ASP A 14 -1.42 13.54 -4.30
N GLY A 15 -1.10 12.43 -4.97
CA GLY A 15 -1.60 12.09 -6.30
C GLY A 15 -2.39 10.78 -6.36
N SER A 16 -2.75 10.22 -5.21
CA SER A 16 -3.41 8.92 -5.10
C SER A 16 -4.82 9.06 -4.58
N ASP A 17 -5.80 8.67 -5.39
CA ASP A 17 -7.14 8.36 -4.93
C ASP A 17 -7.16 6.93 -4.39
N ASP A 18 -7.18 6.79 -3.08
CA ASP A 18 -7.08 5.49 -2.40
C ASP A 18 -8.09 5.37 -1.26
N ALA A 19 -7.82 4.53 -0.26
CA ALA A 19 -8.77 4.28 0.83
C ALA A 19 -9.11 5.54 1.66
N ARG A 20 -8.30 6.61 1.56
CA ARG A 20 -8.64 7.93 2.13
C ARG A 20 -9.82 8.61 1.42
N SER A 21 -10.00 8.33 0.13
CA SER A 21 -11.08 8.89 -0.71
C SER A 21 -12.26 7.93 -0.82
N TYR A 22 -12.00 6.63 -1.03
CA TYR A 22 -13.04 5.62 -1.30
C TYR A 22 -13.48 4.82 -0.07
N GLY A 23 -12.72 4.89 1.03
CA GLY A 23 -12.91 4.02 2.19
C GLY A 23 -12.30 2.62 1.99
N TRP A 24 -12.81 1.66 2.76
CA TRP A 24 -12.25 0.32 2.85
C TRP A 24 -12.47 -0.52 1.58
N GLY A 25 -11.40 -1.11 1.04
CA GLY A 25 -11.46 -2.09 -0.05
C GLY A 25 -11.83 -3.49 0.45
N ASP A 26 -12.41 -4.32 -0.42
CA ASP A 26 -12.71 -5.72 -0.12
C ASP A 26 -11.50 -6.62 -0.41
N LEU A 27 -11.10 -7.46 0.55
CA LEU A 27 -9.99 -8.38 0.34
C LEU A 27 -10.28 -9.38 -0.79
N ALA A 28 -11.55 -9.74 -1.01
CA ALA A 28 -11.94 -10.67 -2.05
C ALA A 28 -11.71 -10.13 -3.47
N THR A 29 -11.55 -8.82 -3.66
CA THR A 29 -11.29 -8.22 -4.97
C THR A 29 -9.80 -8.15 -5.32
N VAL A 30 -8.90 -8.58 -4.43
CA VAL A 30 -7.46 -8.60 -4.69
C VAL A 30 -7.12 -9.71 -5.68
N SER A 31 -6.64 -9.34 -6.86
CA SER A 31 -6.26 -10.30 -7.92
C SER A 31 -4.86 -10.87 -7.76
N GLY A 32 -3.97 -10.20 -7.01
CA GLY A 32 -2.59 -10.65 -6.83
C GLY A 32 -1.74 -9.70 -6.00
N ARG A 33 -0.45 -10.03 -5.89
CA ARG A 33 0.58 -9.21 -5.22
C ARG A 33 1.71 -8.95 -6.19
N ILE A 34 2.16 -7.71 -6.27
CA ILE A 34 3.34 -7.35 -7.07
C ILE A 34 4.59 -7.71 -6.27
N GLY A 35 5.47 -8.53 -6.86
CA GLY A 35 6.72 -8.96 -6.22
C GLY A 35 7.98 -8.70 -7.03
N LEU A 36 7.86 -8.42 -8.34
CA LEU A 36 8.99 -8.21 -9.24
C LEU A 36 8.83 -6.89 -10.00
N ARG A 37 9.96 -6.24 -10.26
CA ARG A 37 10.07 -5.08 -11.16
C ARG A 37 10.80 -5.49 -12.43
N VAL A 38 10.20 -5.19 -13.58
CA VAL A 38 10.80 -5.47 -14.90
C VAL A 38 11.53 -4.28 -15.50
N TRP A 39 11.05 -3.06 -15.23
CA TRP A 39 11.62 -1.83 -15.77
C TRP A 39 12.28 -0.98 -14.67
N PRO A 40 13.44 -0.33 -14.92
CA PRO A 40 14.27 -0.44 -16.13
C PRO A 40 14.93 -1.82 -16.25
N LEU A 41 15.22 -2.27 -17.48
CA LEU A 41 15.72 -3.64 -17.75
C LEU A 41 17.00 -3.98 -16.97
N GLY A 42 17.88 -3.01 -16.73
CA GLY A 42 19.09 -3.17 -15.92
C GLY A 42 18.85 -3.27 -14.42
N ALA A 43 17.61 -3.13 -13.96
CA ALA A 43 17.19 -3.20 -12.57
C ALA A 43 16.07 -4.23 -12.36
N PHE A 44 15.98 -5.23 -13.25
CA PHE A 44 15.09 -6.38 -13.09
C PHE A 44 15.39 -7.11 -11.79
N GLY A 45 14.37 -7.36 -10.99
CA GLY A 45 14.53 -8.07 -9.72
C GLY A 45 13.34 -7.93 -8.78
N PRO A 46 13.47 -8.44 -7.55
CA PRO A 46 12.45 -8.30 -6.52
C PRO A 46 12.22 -6.85 -6.14
N LEU A 47 10.99 -6.53 -5.75
CA LEU A 47 10.72 -5.28 -5.06
C LEU A 47 11.42 -5.28 -3.69
N PRO A 48 11.92 -4.12 -3.22
CA PRO A 48 12.48 -4.00 -1.88
C PRO A 48 11.48 -4.49 -0.82
N THR A 49 12.01 -4.94 0.31
CA THR A 49 11.17 -5.24 1.48
C THR A 49 10.31 -4.03 1.82
N GLY A 50 9.00 -4.27 2.02
CA GLY A 50 7.97 -3.24 2.17
C GLY A 50 8.19 -2.28 3.34
N PRO A 51 7.25 -1.33 3.56
CA PRO A 51 7.42 -0.28 4.55
C PRO A 51 7.63 -0.84 5.96
N THR A 52 8.54 -0.23 6.71
CA THR A 52 8.71 -0.51 8.14
C THR A 52 7.68 0.30 8.92
N LEU A 53 6.91 -0.36 9.77
CA LEU A 53 5.99 0.33 10.68
C LEU A 53 6.80 1.09 11.73
N SER A 54 6.51 2.38 11.88
CA SER A 54 7.05 3.22 12.94
C SER A 54 5.91 3.67 13.87
N PRO A 55 6.08 3.63 15.20
CA PRO A 55 5.10 4.20 16.12
C PRO A 55 4.93 5.71 15.86
N VAL A 56 3.70 6.14 15.65
CA VAL A 56 3.35 7.56 15.63
C VAL A 56 2.95 7.97 17.05
N PRO A 57 3.55 9.01 17.66
CA PRO A 57 3.11 9.53 18.95
C PRO A 57 1.63 9.90 18.92
N ALA A 58 0.94 9.72 20.05
CA ALA A 58 -0.45 10.16 20.15
C ALA A 58 -0.55 11.67 19.84
N PRO A 59 -1.65 12.12 19.19
CA PRO A 59 -1.85 13.54 18.95
C PRO A 59 -1.79 14.31 20.27
N SER A 60 -1.09 15.45 20.29
CA SER A 60 -1.18 16.39 21.41
C SER A 60 -2.59 16.98 21.47
N ALA A 61 -3.15 17.05 22.69
CA ALA A 61 -4.46 17.65 22.96
C ALA A 61 -4.46 19.17 22.78
#